data_AF-A0A956PPA4-F1
#
_entry.id   AF-A0A956PPA4-F1
#
_cell.length_a   1.000
_cell.length_b   1.000
_cell.length_c   1.000
_cell.angle_alpha   90.00
_cell.angle_beta   90.00
_cell.angle_gamma   90.00
#
_symmetry.space_group_name_H-M   'P 1'
#
loop_
_entity.id
_entity.type
_entity.pdbx_description
1 polymer ?
#
loop_
_entity_poly.entity_id
_entity_poly.type
_entity_poly.pdbx_seq_one_letter_code
_entity_poly.pdbx_strand_id
1 'polypeptide(L)'
;MKNLTACRDSAELFQIALEQVADYVQPERAMLLTRSSPEQPLQLRAGLGVEKRNFETHGAVSFELLERVVGDGQPLMLEDACEDPRFRESSSVVLAGLKSVLCAPFKGTSGKVEGV
;
A
#
# COMPACT_ATOMS: atom_id res chain seq x y z
N MET A 1 2.15 -20.45 -10.47
CA MET A 1 2.80 -19.31 -9.80
C MET A 1 3.73 -18.63 -10.80
N LYS A 2 3.46 -17.38 -11.19
CA LYS A 2 4.34 -16.63 -12.12
C LYS A 2 5.65 -16.27 -11.41
N ASN A 3 6.79 -16.39 -12.08
CA ASN A 3 8.10 -16.12 -11.48
C ASN A 3 8.45 -14.63 -11.59
N LEU A 4 8.63 -13.96 -10.44
CA LEU A 4 9.03 -12.56 -10.36
C LEU A 4 10.36 -12.29 -11.07
N THR A 5 11.36 -13.17 -10.93
CA THR A 5 12.72 -12.93 -11.46
C THR A 5 12.83 -13.08 -12.98
N ALA A 6 11.81 -13.64 -13.63
CA ALA A 6 11.76 -13.78 -15.08
C ALA A 6 11.03 -12.62 -15.76
N CYS A 7 10.29 -11.79 -15.01
CA CYS A 7 9.53 -10.68 -15.55
C CYS A 7 10.46 -9.50 -15.88
N ARG A 8 10.34 -8.95 -17.09
CA ARG A 8 11.15 -7.81 -17.58
C ARG A 8 10.38 -6.49 -17.64
N ASP A 9 9.08 -6.54 -17.48
CA ASP A 9 8.21 -5.37 -17.43
C ASP A 9 7.90 -5.03 -15.97
N SER A 10 8.19 -3.80 -15.55
CA SER A 10 8.02 -3.40 -14.15
C SER A 10 6.56 -3.33 -13.73
N ALA A 11 5.65 -2.95 -14.63
CA ALA A 11 4.22 -2.89 -14.32
C ALA A 11 3.66 -4.30 -14.14
N GLU A 12 4.02 -5.23 -15.01
CA GLU A 12 3.66 -6.64 -14.86
C GLU A 12 4.26 -7.24 -13.58
N LEU A 13 5.52 -6.93 -13.26
CA LEU A 13 6.18 -7.40 -12.05
C LEU A 13 5.42 -6.98 -10.78
N PHE A 14 5.05 -5.70 -10.67
CA PHE A 14 4.31 -5.20 -9.51
C PHE A 14 2.93 -5.84 -9.41
N GLN A 15 2.25 -6.07 -10.54
CA GLN A 15 0.95 -6.74 -10.56
C GLN A 15 1.08 -8.19 -10.07
N ILE A 16 2.06 -8.95 -10.55
CA ILE A 16 2.31 -10.33 -10.11
C ILE A 16 2.63 -10.38 -8.62
N ALA A 17 3.46 -9.47 -8.12
CA ALA A 17 3.82 -9.40 -6.71
C ALA A 17 2.58 -9.17 -5.83
N LEU A 18 1.74 -8.22 -6.23
CA LEU A 18 0.51 -7.89 -5.51
C LEU A 18 -0.49 -9.06 -5.50
N GLU A 19 -0.69 -9.71 -6.64
CA GLU A 19 -1.58 -10.88 -6.77
C GLU A 19 -1.10 -12.02 -5.88
N GLN A 20 0.21 -12.29 -5.82
CA GLN A 20 0.75 -13.34 -4.96
C GLN A 20 0.51 -13.04 -3.48
N VAL A 21 0.73 -11.81 -3.03
CA VAL A 21 0.42 -11.42 -1.64
C VAL A 21 -1.08 -11.54 -1.37
N ALA A 22 -1.91 -11.11 -2.33
CA ALA A 22 -3.36 -11.17 -2.21
C ALA A 22 -3.89 -12.61 -2.15
N ASP A 23 -3.26 -13.57 -2.83
CA ASP A 23 -3.63 -14.98 -2.74
C ASP A 23 -3.49 -15.54 -1.31
N TYR A 24 -2.52 -15.04 -0.53
CA TYR A 24 -2.31 -15.45 0.86
C TYR A 24 -3.15 -14.66 1.86
N VAL A 25 -3.23 -13.34 1.70
CA VAL A 25 -3.89 -12.45 2.66
C VAL A 25 -5.41 -12.37 2.42
N GLN A 26 -5.85 -12.62 1.18
CA GLN A 26 -7.23 -12.51 0.72
C GLN A 26 -7.91 -11.17 1.07
N PRO A 27 -7.28 -10.01 0.74
CA PRO A 27 -7.87 -8.71 1.06
C PRO A 27 -9.02 -8.36 0.10
N GLU A 28 -9.96 -7.53 0.57
CA GLU A 28 -10.99 -6.94 -0.30
C GLU A 28 -10.37 -5.99 -1.35
N ARG A 29 -9.31 -5.28 -0.95
CA ARG A 29 -8.57 -4.30 -1.75
C ARG A 29 -7.09 -4.41 -1.47
N ALA A 30 -6.26 -4.39 -2.51
CA ALA A 30 -4.81 -4.37 -2.37
C ALA A 30 -4.19 -3.35 -3.31
N MET A 31 -3.09 -2.72 -2.90
CA MET A 31 -2.38 -1.72 -3.67
C MET A 31 -0.88 -1.90 -3.49
N LEU A 32 -0.12 -1.60 -4.55
CA LEU A 32 1.32 -1.42 -4.47
C LEU A 32 1.66 -0.01 -4.94
N LEU A 33 2.35 0.72 -4.08
CA LEU A 33 2.67 2.13 -4.24
C LEU A 33 4.18 2.31 -4.24
N THR A 34 4.69 3.16 -5.13
CA THR A 34 6.12 3.52 -5.14
C THR A 34 6.29 5.03 -5.11
N ARG A 35 7.44 5.51 -4.63
CA ARG A 35 7.88 6.89 -4.85
C ARG A 35 9.34 6.93 -5.28
N SER A 36 9.67 7.79 -6.24
CA SER A 36 11.04 7.93 -6.74
C SER A 36 11.95 8.61 -5.70
N SER A 37 11.40 9.55 -4.93
CA SER A 37 12.10 10.27 -3.86
C SER A 37 11.12 10.60 -2.73
N PRO A 38 11.61 10.95 -1.52
CA PRO A 38 10.76 11.35 -0.41
C PRO A 38 9.88 12.57 -0.68
N GLU A 39 10.30 13.44 -1.60
CA GLU A 39 9.56 14.66 -1.97
C GLU A 39 8.50 14.42 -3.04
N GLN A 40 8.50 13.23 -3.68
CA GLN A 40 7.50 12.87 -4.67
C GLN A 40 6.35 12.09 -4.03
N PRO A 41 5.10 12.32 -4.50
CA PRO A 41 3.96 11.57 -4.01
C PRO A 41 4.07 10.09 -4.37
N LEU A 42 3.48 9.25 -3.52
CA LEU A 42 3.28 7.84 -3.83
C LEU A 42 2.41 7.68 -5.08
N GLN A 43 2.83 6.79 -5.97
CA GLN A 43 2.16 6.48 -7.21
C GLN A 43 1.73 5.01 -7.25
N LEU A 44 0.47 4.78 -7.63
CA LEU A 44 -0.08 3.44 -7.81
C LEU A 44 0.60 2.71 -8.97
N ARG A 45 1.18 1.55 -8.66
CA ARG A 45 1.84 0.66 -9.62
C ARG A 45 1.03 -0.57 -9.94
N ALA A 46 0.33 -1.11 -8.94
CA ALA A 46 -0.58 -2.25 -9.08
C ALA A 46 -1.76 -2.10 -8.13
N GLY A 47 -2.89 -2.72 -8.47
CA GLY A 47 -4.11 -2.64 -7.68
C GLY A 47 -5.02 -3.86 -7.86
N LEU A 48 -5.71 -4.24 -6.79
CA LEU A 48 -6.77 -5.24 -6.76
C LEU A 48 -7.99 -4.64 -6.06
N GLY A 49 -9.16 -4.73 -6.68
CA GLY A 49 -10.39 -4.15 -6.12
C GLY A 49 -10.37 -2.63 -5.99
N VAL A 50 -9.40 -1.96 -6.64
CA VAL A 50 -9.24 -0.50 -6.63
C VAL A 50 -9.18 0.04 -8.06
N GLU A 51 -9.96 1.09 -8.34
CA GLU A 51 -9.85 1.82 -9.61
C GLU A 51 -8.85 2.98 -9.47
N LYS A 52 -7.99 3.20 -10.48
CA LYS A 52 -7.00 4.29 -10.50
C LYS A 52 -7.61 5.67 -10.20
N ARG A 53 -8.80 5.95 -10.73
CA ARG A 53 -9.51 7.22 -10.47
C ARG A 53 -9.85 7.39 -8.99
N ASN A 54 -10.26 6.32 -8.31
CA ASN A 54 -10.66 6.37 -6.90
C ASN A 54 -9.46 6.61 -5.97
N PHE A 55 -8.25 6.20 -6.37
CA PHE A 55 -7.02 6.48 -5.62
C PHE A 55 -6.67 7.97 -5.63
N GLU A 56 -6.75 8.63 -6.79
CA GLU A 56 -6.38 10.05 -6.93
C GLU A 56 -7.43 11.01 -6.37
N THR A 57 -8.69 10.59 -6.30
CA THR A 57 -9.78 11.48 -5.92
C THR A 57 -10.27 11.28 -4.49
N HIS A 58 -10.52 10.06 -3.98
CA HIS A 58 -11.45 9.88 -2.85
C HIS A 58 -11.07 8.81 -1.80
N GLY A 59 -9.84 8.76 -1.29
CA GLY A 59 -9.59 8.11 0.00
C GLY A 59 -9.75 6.58 0.02
N ALA A 60 -9.29 5.89 -1.03
CA ALA A 60 -9.21 4.42 -0.99
C ALA A 60 -8.33 3.89 0.15
N VAL A 61 -7.42 4.72 0.67
CA VAL A 61 -6.58 4.44 1.84
C VAL A 61 -6.19 5.76 2.54
N SER A 62 -5.89 5.71 3.83
CA SER A 62 -5.42 6.88 4.59
C SER A 62 -3.99 7.26 4.18
N PHE A 63 -3.80 8.50 3.73
CA PHE A 63 -2.49 9.02 3.34
C PHE A 63 -1.51 9.09 4.53
N GLU A 64 -2.01 9.46 5.72
CA GLU A 64 -1.20 9.50 6.95
C GLU A 64 -0.64 8.13 7.32
N LEU A 65 -1.42 7.06 7.11
CA LEU A 65 -0.98 5.70 7.33
C LEU A 65 0.17 5.33 6.37
N LEU A 66 0.01 5.63 5.09
CA LEU A 66 1.04 5.36 4.07
C LEU A 66 2.34 6.09 4.39
N GLU A 67 2.27 7.40 4.65
CA GLU A 67 3.46 8.20 4.95
C GLU A 67 4.14 7.74 6.24
N ARG A 68 3.39 7.28 7.24
CA ARG A 68 3.96 6.69 8.44
C ARG A 68 4.76 5.42 8.13
N VAL A 69 4.17 4.47 7.41
CA VAL A 69 4.84 3.20 7.08
C VAL A 69 6.08 3.44 6.22
N VAL A 70 5.97 4.34 5.25
CA VAL A 70 7.09 4.71 4.38
C VAL A 70 8.18 5.47 5.14
N GLY A 71 7.80 6.37 6.04
CA GLY A 71 8.72 7.19 6.84
C GLY A 71 9.45 6.39 7.92
N ASP A 72 8.72 5.56 8.67
CA ASP A 72 9.28 4.73 9.74
C ASP A 72 10.03 3.51 9.16
N GLY A 73 9.67 3.09 7.94
CA GLY A 73 10.19 1.89 7.30
C GLY A 73 9.84 0.61 8.06
N GLN A 74 8.75 0.66 8.84
CA GLN A 74 8.21 -0.44 9.65
C GLN A 74 6.80 -0.81 9.18
N PRO A 75 6.45 -2.11 9.17
CA PRO A 75 5.10 -2.54 8.83
C PRO A 75 4.08 -2.10 9.89
N LEU A 76 2.84 -1.90 9.46
CA LEU A 76 1.70 -1.59 10.29
C LEU A 76 0.57 -2.58 10.02
N MET A 77 0.00 -3.11 11.10
CA MET A 77 -1.21 -3.91 11.07
C MET A 77 -2.24 -3.29 12.01
N LEU A 78 -3.45 -3.11 11.49
CA LEU A 78 -4.63 -2.63 12.20
C LEU A 78 -5.74 -3.66 12.00
N GLU A 79 -6.36 -4.12 13.08
CA GLU A 79 -7.55 -4.99 13.00
C GLU A 79 -8.81 -4.16 12.78
N ASP A 80 -8.91 -3.03 13.49
CA ASP A 80 -9.91 -1.99 13.29
C ASP A 80 -9.23 -0.60 13.35
N ALA A 81 -9.09 0.05 12.20
CA ALA A 81 -8.42 1.34 12.10
C ALA A 81 -9.24 2.50 12.70
N CYS A 82 -10.57 2.34 12.80
CA CYS A 82 -11.45 3.33 13.44
C CYS A 82 -11.34 3.29 14.97
N GLU A 83 -11.08 2.10 15.54
CA GLU A 83 -10.93 1.91 16.99
C GLU A 83 -9.47 2.05 17.46
N ASP A 84 -8.48 1.97 16.55
CA ASP A 84 -7.08 2.06 16.92
C ASP A 84 -6.72 3.45 17.50
N PRO A 85 -6.20 3.55 18.74
CA PRO A 85 -5.88 4.83 19.35
C PRO A 85 -4.90 5.71 18.56
N ARG A 86 -4.08 5.10 17.69
CA ARG A 86 -3.12 5.80 16.83
C ARG A 86 -3.80 6.51 15.65
N PHE A 87 -5.04 6.14 15.32
CA PHE A 87 -5.73 6.55 14.10
C PHE A 87 -7.20 6.97 14.28
N ARG A 88 -7.82 6.74 15.43
CA ARG A 88 -9.24 7.08 15.71
C ARG A 88 -9.60 8.55 15.48
N GLU A 89 -8.63 9.45 15.59
CA GLU A 89 -8.81 10.90 15.38
C GLU A 89 -8.47 11.33 13.94
N SER A 90 -7.96 10.42 13.11
CA SER A 90 -7.65 10.67 11.70
C SER A 90 -8.95 10.66 10.88
N SER A 91 -9.38 11.85 10.46
CA SER A 91 -10.53 12.02 9.56
C SER A 91 -10.38 11.20 8.28
N SER A 92 -9.16 11.00 7.79
CA SER A 92 -8.86 10.23 6.59
C SER A 92 -9.14 8.73 6.74
N VAL A 93 -8.88 8.15 7.92
CA VAL A 93 -9.14 6.73 8.20
C VAL A 93 -10.64 6.46 8.31
N VAL A 94 -11.35 7.35 9.01
CA VAL A 94 -12.80 7.28 9.19
C VAL A 94 -13.53 7.42 7.84
N LEU A 95 -13.13 8.39 7.01
CA LEU A 95 -13.72 8.62 5.68
C LEU A 95 -13.44 7.47 4.70
N ALA A 96 -12.29 6.81 4.82
CA ALA A 96 -11.92 5.66 3.99
C ALA A 96 -12.63 4.35 4.39
N GLY A 97 -13.34 4.33 5.53
CA GLY A 97 -14.07 3.16 6.03
C GLY A 97 -13.18 1.94 6.27
N LEU A 98 -11.91 2.16 6.63
CA LEU A 98 -10.93 1.09 6.81
C LEU A 98 -11.23 0.32 8.10
N LYS A 99 -11.58 -0.97 7.97
CA LYS A 99 -11.67 -1.89 9.11
C LYS A 99 -10.28 -2.43 9.40
N SER A 100 -9.86 -3.48 8.69
CA SER A 100 -8.52 -4.03 8.81
C SER A 100 -7.56 -3.48 7.76
N VAL A 101 -6.31 -3.23 8.14
CA VAL A 101 -5.24 -2.80 7.23
C VAL A 101 -3.96 -3.55 7.54
N LEU A 102 -3.31 -4.08 6.50
CA LEU A 102 -1.92 -4.53 6.53
C LEU A 102 -1.15 -3.67 5.53
N CYS A 103 -0.15 -2.93 5.99
CA CYS A 103 0.70 -2.09 5.15
C CYS A 103 2.16 -2.33 5.52
N ALA A 104 2.98 -2.72 4.54
CA ALA A 104 4.37 -3.09 4.78
C ALA A 104 5.28 -2.40 3.76
N PRO A 105 6.39 -1.76 4.19
CA PRO A 105 7.30 -1.13 3.27
C PRO A 105 8.20 -2.17 2.60
N PHE A 106 8.53 -1.94 1.33
CA PHE A 106 9.58 -2.67 0.65
C PHE A 106 10.78 -1.78 0.37
N LYS A 107 11.96 -2.39 0.44
CA LYS A 107 13.24 -1.70 0.34
C LYS A 107 13.98 -2.13 -0.93
N GLY A 108 14.63 -1.17 -1.57
CA GLY A 108 15.60 -1.45 -2.61
C GLY A 108 16.88 -2.07 -2.03
N THR A 109 17.81 -2.43 -2.90
CA THR A 109 19.11 -3.00 -2.51
C THR A 109 19.96 -2.05 -1.66
N SER A 110 19.71 -0.75 -1.72
CA SER A 110 20.34 0.28 -0.88
C SER A 110 19.80 0.33 0.55
N GLY A 111 18.76 -0.46 0.87
CA GLY A 111 18.05 -0.40 2.16
C GLY A 111 17.06 0.76 2.28
N LYS A 112 16.98 1.64 1.28
CA LYS A 112 15.99 2.72 1.20
C LYS A 112 14.60 2.13 0.93
N VAL A 113 13.58 2.67 1.61
CA VAL A 113 12.18 2.37 1.32
C VAL A 113 11.82 2.98 -0.04
N GLU A 114 11.42 2.13 -0.98
CA GLU A 114 11.02 2.54 -2.33
C GLU A 114 9.50 2.57 -2.51
N GLY A 115 8.76 1.99 -1.56
CA GLY A 115 7.31 1.92 -1.59
C GLY A 115 6.70 1.08 -0.48
N VAL A 116 5.39 0.85 -0.61
CA VAL A 116 4.52 0.05 0.28
C VAL A 116 3.54 -0.78 -0.53
#